data_AF-A0A9E7W4T5-F1
#
_entry.id   AF-A0A9E7W4T5-F1
#
_cell.length_a   1.000
_cell.length_b   1.000
_cell.length_c   1.000
_cell.angle_alpha   90.00
_cell.angle_beta   90.00
_cell.angle_gamma   90.00
#
_symmetry.space_group_name_H-M   'P 1'
#
loop_
_entity.id
_entity.type
_entity.pdbx_description
1 polymer ?
#
loop_
_entity_poly.entity_id
_entity_poly.type
_entity_poly.pdbx_seq_one_letter_code
_entity_poly.pdbx_strand_id
1 'polypeptide(L)'
;MLSICASPDDNVFQDGTYETVLETTTGDITHILLYASDALKDNRIPPAGFVNEGAPAYAQPAGVEGDGNFNTGGSGSDTVGYRLALPAGAELPLSVEATLYYQSIRPTFVNAIHGDHEAISQFRTAAAMNPPPAEVLSTLTFQVD
;
A
#
# COMPACT_ATOMS: atom_id res chain seq x y z
N MET A 1 -24.37 -4.80 -0.23
CA MET A 1 -22.94 -5.07 -0.06
C MET A 1 -22.27 -4.60 -1.34
N LEU A 2 -21.62 -3.43 -1.35
CA LEU A 2 -20.81 -3.01 -2.50
C LEU A 2 -19.58 -3.91 -2.51
N SER A 3 -19.46 -4.76 -3.53
CA SER A 3 -18.23 -5.48 -3.81
C SER A 3 -17.38 -4.56 -4.68
N ILE A 4 -16.37 -3.94 -4.08
CA ILE A 4 -15.31 -3.27 -4.83
C ILE A 4 -14.40 -4.38 -5.32
N CYS A 5 -14.54 -4.78 -6.58
CA CYS A 5 -13.53 -5.63 -7.21
C CYS A 5 -12.52 -4.67 -7.85
N ALA A 6 -11.33 -4.54 -7.25
CA ALA A 6 -10.18 -4.11 -8.02
C ALA A 6 -10.10 -5.04 -9.24
N SER A 7 -10.00 -4.50 -10.45
CA SER A 7 -9.79 -5.36 -11.63
C SER A 7 -8.45 -6.05 -11.40
N PRO A 8 -8.41 -7.39 -11.26
CA PRO A 8 -7.15 -8.07 -11.09
C PRO A 8 -6.50 -8.07 -12.47
N ASP A 9 -5.63 -7.10 -12.72
CA ASP A 9 -4.58 -7.28 -13.70
C ASP A 9 -3.59 -8.29 -13.06
N ASP A 10 -4.00 -9.56 -13.01
CA ASP A 10 -3.28 -10.82 -12.67
C ASP A 10 -2.24 -10.85 -11.53
N ASN A 11 -2.05 -9.80 -10.75
CA ASN A 11 -1.03 -9.72 -9.71
C ASN A 11 -1.68 -9.64 -8.32
N VAL A 12 -1.36 -10.63 -7.47
CA VAL A 12 -1.95 -10.87 -6.13
C VAL A 12 -1.66 -9.71 -5.16
N PHE A 13 -0.76 -8.80 -5.51
CA PHE A 13 -0.30 -7.69 -4.67
C PHE A 13 -0.95 -6.32 -4.97
N GLN A 14 -1.92 -6.25 -5.89
CA GLN A 14 -2.63 -5.01 -6.27
C GLN A 14 -3.84 -4.72 -5.37
N ASP A 15 -3.60 -4.51 -4.07
CA ASP A 15 -4.63 -4.25 -3.06
C ASP A 15 -4.90 -2.74 -2.82
N GLY A 16 -4.47 -1.88 -3.76
CA GLY A 16 -4.60 -0.42 -3.64
C GLY A 16 -3.76 0.18 -2.51
N THR A 17 -2.90 -0.61 -1.88
CA THR A 17 -2.08 -0.18 -0.75
C THR A 17 -0.59 -0.19 -1.13
N TYR A 18 0.03 0.97 -0.98
CA TYR A 18 1.44 1.21 -1.30
C TYR A 18 2.30 0.98 -0.04
N GLU A 19 3.15 -0.05 -0.06
CA GLU A 19 3.91 -0.47 1.10
C GLU A 19 5.13 -1.33 0.76
N THR A 20 5.92 -1.61 1.79
CA THR A 20 6.89 -2.68 1.79
C THR A 20 6.40 -3.83 2.68
N VAL A 21 6.35 -5.04 2.12
CA VAL A 21 6.13 -6.30 2.84
C VAL A 21 7.44 -7.07 2.84
N LEU A 22 7.96 -7.35 4.03
CA LEU A 22 9.26 -7.98 4.23
C LEU A 22 9.09 -9.48 4.44
N GLU A 23 10.08 -10.26 4.02
CA GLU A 23 10.21 -11.68 4.36
C GLU A 23 11.43 -11.98 5.23
N THR A 24 11.34 -13.09 5.97
CA THR A 24 12.47 -13.72 6.65
C THR A 24 13.30 -14.57 5.71
N THR A 25 14.45 -15.05 6.20
CA THR A 25 15.29 -16.03 5.46
C THR A 25 14.60 -17.37 5.18
N THR A 26 13.44 -17.63 5.79
CA THR A 26 12.59 -18.81 5.53
C THR A 26 11.46 -18.52 4.54
N GLY A 27 11.33 -17.29 4.04
CA GLY A 27 10.25 -16.86 3.14
C GLY A 27 8.95 -16.50 3.86
N ASP A 28 8.95 -16.39 5.19
CA ASP A 28 7.77 -16.02 5.96
C ASP A 28 7.63 -14.50 6.04
N ILE A 29 6.40 -13.97 5.94
CA ILE A 29 6.15 -12.54 6.12
C ILE A 29 6.60 -12.11 7.53
N THR A 30 7.39 -11.04 7.60
CA THR A 30 7.84 -10.44 8.85
C THR A 30 7.56 -8.95 8.90
N HIS A 31 7.29 -8.47 10.11
CA HIS A 31 7.18 -7.05 10.43
C HIS A 31 8.32 -6.62 11.37
N ILE A 32 9.34 -7.47 11.55
CA ILE A 32 10.49 -7.24 12.41
C ILE A 32 11.70 -7.01 11.51
N LEU A 33 12.20 -5.77 11.45
CA LEU A 33 13.30 -5.37 10.57
C LEU A 33 14.57 -6.21 10.78
N LEU A 34 14.84 -6.65 12.00
CA LEU A 34 16.00 -7.51 12.32
C LEU A 34 15.91 -8.90 11.72
N TYR A 35 14.71 -9.38 11.38
CA TYR A 35 14.51 -10.67 10.73
C TYR A 35 14.27 -10.53 9.22
N ALA A 36 14.15 -9.31 8.71
CA ALA A 36 13.94 -9.06 7.30
C ALA A 36 15.21 -9.42 6.50
N SER A 37 15.06 -10.30 5.52
CA SER A 37 16.11 -10.65 4.56
C SER A 37 15.87 -10.06 3.17
N ASP A 38 14.60 -10.00 2.73
CA ASP A 38 14.22 -9.46 1.44
C ASP A 38 12.81 -8.84 1.49
N ALA A 39 12.38 -8.21 0.40
CA ALA A 39 11.03 -7.69 0.22
C ALA A 39 10.22 -8.60 -0.73
N LEU A 40 9.10 -9.14 -0.24
CA LEU A 40 8.10 -9.83 -1.06
C LEU A 40 7.34 -8.86 -1.96
N LYS A 41 7.15 -7.64 -1.46
CA LYS A 41 6.44 -6.54 -2.12
C LYS A 41 7.09 -5.24 -1.69
N ASP A 42 7.37 -4.36 -2.63
CA ASP A 42 7.66 -2.95 -2.42
C ASP A 42 7.13 -2.18 -3.61
N ASN A 43 5.85 -1.79 -3.52
CA ASN A 43 5.17 -1.05 -4.57
C ASN A 43 5.12 0.45 -4.27
N ARG A 44 5.95 1.00 -3.38
CA ARG A 44 5.96 2.45 -3.13
C ARG A 44 6.32 3.20 -4.42
N ILE A 45 5.56 4.26 -4.73
CA ILE A 45 5.75 5.04 -5.95
C ILE A 45 7.12 5.72 -5.90
N PRO A 46 8.03 5.43 -6.86
CA PRO A 46 9.34 6.05 -6.88
C PRO A 46 9.27 7.50 -7.40
N PRO A 47 10.32 8.31 -7.23
CA PRO A 47 10.36 9.66 -7.77
C PRO A 47 10.25 9.67 -9.31
N ALA A 48 9.69 10.75 -9.85
CA ALA A 48 9.68 10.96 -11.30
C ALA A 48 11.10 10.93 -11.88
N GLY A 49 11.27 10.18 -12.98
CA GLY A 49 12.56 9.91 -13.63
C GLY A 49 13.28 8.66 -13.12
N PHE A 50 12.77 7.97 -12.08
CA PHE A 50 13.37 6.72 -11.60
C PHE A 50 13.08 5.56 -12.57
N VAL A 51 14.15 4.86 -12.97
CA VAL A 51 14.09 3.63 -13.76
C VAL A 51 14.94 2.55 -13.10
N ASN A 52 14.55 1.28 -13.26
CA ASN A 52 15.29 0.16 -12.67
C ASN A 52 16.68 -0.03 -13.31
N GLU A 53 16.83 0.38 -14.57
CA GLU A 53 18.11 0.32 -15.27
C GLU A 53 19.15 1.20 -14.57
N GLY A 54 20.21 0.58 -14.05
CA GLY A 54 21.27 1.27 -13.33
C GLY A 54 20.97 1.57 -11.85
N ALA A 55 19.74 1.34 -11.38
CA ALA A 55 19.42 1.43 -9.96
C ALA A 55 19.97 0.19 -9.21
N PRO A 56 20.51 0.36 -7.99
CA PRO A 56 20.93 -0.77 -7.17
C PRO A 56 19.71 -1.60 -6.76
N ALA A 57 19.88 -2.93 -6.66
CA ALA A 57 18.77 -3.87 -6.39
C ALA A 57 17.95 -3.49 -5.15
N TYR A 58 18.58 -3.03 -4.07
CA TYR A 58 17.89 -2.63 -2.83
C TYR A 58 17.01 -1.37 -2.96
N ALA A 59 17.12 -0.63 -4.06
CA ALA A 59 16.31 0.55 -4.33
C ALA A 59 15.23 0.28 -5.39
N GLN A 60 15.22 -0.91 -5.99
CA GLN A 60 14.23 -1.27 -6.99
C GLN A 60 12.92 -1.69 -6.30
N PRO A 61 11.76 -1.33 -6.86
CA PRO A 61 10.47 -1.89 -6.44
C PRO A 61 10.46 -3.42 -6.55
N ALA A 62 9.67 -4.07 -5.70
CA ALA A 62 9.52 -5.53 -5.65
C ALA A 62 8.05 -5.95 -5.75
N GLY A 63 7.75 -7.09 -6.38
CA GLY A 63 6.38 -7.59 -6.47
C GLY A 63 5.46 -6.76 -7.39
N VAL A 64 6.05 -5.91 -8.24
CA VAL A 64 5.34 -5.07 -9.24
C VAL A 64 5.42 -5.66 -10.66
N GLU A 65 5.97 -6.87 -10.80
CA GLU A 65 6.13 -7.53 -12.09
C GLU A 65 4.76 -7.76 -12.76
N GLY A 66 4.67 -7.43 -14.05
CA GLY A 66 3.44 -7.55 -14.81
C GLY A 66 2.45 -6.39 -14.64
N ASP A 67 2.72 -5.44 -13.74
CA ASP A 67 1.97 -4.20 -13.66
C ASP A 67 2.44 -3.20 -14.72
N GLY A 68 1.64 -3.06 -15.79
CA GLY A 68 1.93 -2.12 -16.87
C GLY A 68 1.67 -0.65 -16.53
N ASN A 69 0.94 -0.36 -15.45
CA ASN A 69 0.52 0.97 -15.05
C ASN A 69 1.43 1.59 -13.98
N PHE A 70 2.22 0.76 -13.30
CA PHE A 70 3.18 1.20 -12.28
C PHE A 70 4.45 1.79 -12.87
N ASN A 71 4.73 3.05 -12.52
CA ASN A 71 5.94 3.79 -12.90
C ASN A 71 6.29 3.70 -14.40
N THR A 72 5.28 3.68 -15.27
CA THR A 72 5.46 3.48 -16.71
C THR A 72 6.42 4.53 -17.29
N GLY A 73 7.56 4.06 -17.82
CA GLY A 73 8.59 4.95 -18.38
C GLY A 73 9.26 5.89 -17.38
N GLY A 74 9.22 5.57 -16.07
CA GLY A 74 9.77 6.42 -15.03
C GLY A 74 8.89 7.61 -14.68
N SER A 75 7.56 7.48 -14.82
CA SER A 75 6.60 8.55 -14.56
C SER A 75 6.60 9.04 -13.11
N GLY A 76 7.03 8.20 -12.15
CA GLY A 76 6.83 8.45 -10.73
C GLY A 76 5.36 8.47 -10.34
N SER A 77 4.55 7.64 -10.99
CA SER A 77 3.10 7.53 -10.78
C SER A 77 2.63 6.09 -10.97
N ASP A 78 1.41 5.80 -10.51
CA ASP A 78 0.70 4.56 -10.81
C ASP A 78 -0.76 4.87 -11.16
N THR A 79 -1.38 4.06 -12.02
CA THR A 79 -2.78 4.18 -12.44
C THR A 79 -3.56 2.93 -12.05
N VAL A 80 -4.46 3.07 -11.07
CA VAL A 80 -5.30 1.98 -10.58
C VAL A 80 -6.73 2.06 -11.13
N GLY A 81 -7.25 0.93 -11.59
CA GLY A 81 -8.60 0.78 -12.14
C GLY A 81 -9.56 0.06 -11.19
N TYR A 82 -10.72 0.66 -10.92
CA TYR A 82 -11.77 0.04 -10.10
C TYR A 82 -13.00 -0.29 -10.93
N ARG A 83 -13.58 -1.48 -10.74
CA ARG A 83 -14.88 -1.84 -11.28
C ARG A 83 -15.88 -1.98 -10.14
N LEU A 84 -16.83 -1.05 -10.08
CA LEU A 84 -17.84 -1.00 -9.02
C LEU A 84 -19.15 -1.60 -9.53
N ALA A 85 -19.68 -2.59 -8.82
CA ALA A 85 -21.03 -3.09 -9.07
C ALA A 85 -22.05 -2.10 -8.52
N LEU A 86 -22.94 -1.61 -9.38
CA LEU A 86 -24.00 -0.67 -8.99
C LEU A 86 -25.24 -1.41 -8.47
N PRO A 87 -25.94 -0.86 -7.47
CA PRO A 87 -27.24 -1.40 -7.06
C PRO A 87 -28.27 -1.28 -8.20
N ALA A 88 -29.21 -2.22 -8.25
CA ALA A 88 -30.29 -2.18 -9.23
C ALA A 88 -31.11 -0.90 -9.06
N GLY A 89 -31.33 -0.17 -10.18
CA GLY A 89 -32.07 1.10 -10.16
C GLY A 89 -31.23 2.32 -9.75
N ALA A 90 -29.89 2.22 -9.74
CA ALA A 90 -29.03 3.38 -9.60
C ALA A 90 -29.35 4.42 -10.70
N GLU A 91 -29.70 5.63 -10.28
CA GLU A 91 -29.99 6.75 -11.18
C GLU A 91 -28.73 7.60 -11.39
N LEU A 92 -28.58 8.09 -12.62
CA LEU A 92 -27.46 8.95 -13.03
C LEU A 92 -27.85 10.44 -12.83
N PRO A 93 -26.89 11.34 -12.56
CA PRO A 93 -25.46 11.07 -12.45
C PRO A 93 -25.05 10.48 -11.09
N LEU A 94 -24.01 9.64 -11.10
CA LEU A 94 -23.39 9.10 -9.90
C LEU A 94 -22.26 10.00 -9.42
N SER A 95 -22.28 10.35 -8.14
CA SER A 95 -21.15 11.04 -7.49
C SER A 95 -20.14 10.02 -6.98
N VAL A 96 -18.91 10.10 -7.47
CA VAL A 96 -17.79 9.27 -7.04
C VAL A 96 -16.80 10.12 -6.25
N GLU A 97 -16.43 9.66 -5.05
CA GLU A 97 -15.36 10.24 -4.24
C GLU A 97 -14.21 9.23 -4.12
N ALA A 98 -13.00 9.68 -4.41
CA ALA A 98 -11.77 8.94 -4.18
C ALA A 98 -10.89 9.72 -3.22
N THR A 99 -10.43 9.07 -2.15
CA THR A 99 -9.59 9.69 -1.11
C THR A 99 -8.31 8.89 -0.94
N LEU A 100 -7.17 9.58 -1.05
CA LEU A 100 -5.84 9.02 -0.81
C LEU A 100 -5.48 9.22 0.67
N TYR A 101 -5.16 8.12 1.35
CA TYR A 101 -4.74 8.12 2.74
C TYR A 101 -3.25 7.84 2.88
N TYR A 102 -2.66 8.42 3.92
CA TYR A 102 -1.31 8.12 4.37
C TYR A 102 -1.32 7.71 5.83
N GLN A 103 -0.55 6.68 6.16
CA GLN A 103 -0.32 6.27 7.53
C GLN A 103 1.18 6.06 7.73
N SER A 104 1.73 6.71 8.76
CA SER A 104 3.17 6.65 9.05
C SER A 104 3.64 5.27 9.48
N ILE A 105 2.83 4.55 10.25
CA ILE A 105 3.14 3.20 10.76
C ILE A 105 1.88 2.36 10.70
N ARG A 106 1.97 1.16 10.10
CA ARG A 106 0.84 0.23 10.09
C ARG A 106 0.61 -0.38 11.46
N PRO A 107 -0.65 -0.67 11.84
CA PRO A 107 -0.96 -1.35 13.09
C PRO A 107 -0.25 -2.70 13.24
N THR A 108 0.00 -3.42 12.14
CA THR A 108 0.70 -4.72 12.17
C THR A 108 2.14 -4.60 12.66
N PHE A 109 2.86 -3.53 12.30
CA PHE A 109 4.20 -3.26 12.83
C PHE A 109 4.16 -3.02 14.34
N VAL A 110 3.17 -2.28 14.84
CA VAL A 110 3.00 -2.05 16.29
C VAL A 110 2.68 -3.36 17.02
N ASN A 111 1.81 -4.20 16.45
CA ASN A 111 1.40 -5.48 17.03
C ASN A 111 2.50 -6.54 16.99
N ALA A 112 3.40 -6.49 16.01
CA ALA A 112 4.50 -7.43 15.86
C ALA A 112 5.65 -7.17 16.85
N ILE A 113 5.73 -5.99 17.45
CA ILE A 113 6.74 -5.70 18.47
C ILE A 113 6.48 -6.55 19.72
N HIS A 114 7.46 -7.39 20.05
CA HIS A 114 7.45 -8.26 21.22
C HIS A 114 8.81 -8.22 21.94
N GLY A 115 8.83 -8.51 23.23
CA GLY A 115 10.06 -8.62 24.03
C GLY A 115 9.98 -7.94 25.40
N ASP A 116 10.97 -8.23 26.24
CA ASP A 116 11.01 -7.81 27.64
C ASP A 116 11.98 -6.63 27.83
N HIS A 117 11.64 -5.47 27.25
CA HIS A 117 12.38 -4.23 27.43
C HIS A 117 11.43 -3.05 27.69
N GLU A 118 11.80 -2.14 28.60
CA GLU A 118 10.92 -1.04 29.01
C GLU A 118 10.47 -0.17 27.82
N ALA A 119 11.40 0.12 26.89
CA ALA A 119 11.11 0.88 25.68
C ALA A 119 9.99 0.26 24.82
N ILE A 120 9.87 -1.07 24.79
CA ILE A 120 8.80 -1.77 24.06
C ILE A 120 7.46 -1.48 24.71
N SER A 121 7.37 -1.61 26.03
CA SER A 121 6.16 -1.32 26.80
C SER A 121 5.74 0.16 26.69
N GLN A 122 6.71 1.07 26.73
CA GLN A 122 6.48 2.51 26.53
C GLN A 122 5.94 2.80 25.13
N PHE A 123 6.57 2.24 24.09
CA PHE A 123 6.12 2.42 22.71
C PHE A 123 4.71 1.87 22.49
N ARG A 124 4.41 0.66 22.96
CA ARG A 124 3.07 0.05 22.85
C ARG A 124 2.01 0.88 23.58
N THR A 125 2.37 1.44 24.75
CA THR A 125 1.46 2.33 25.50
C THR A 125 1.20 3.63 24.73
N ALA A 126 2.25 4.26 24.20
CA ALA A 126 2.11 5.48 23.40
C ALA A 126 1.27 5.24 22.14
N ALA A 127 1.51 4.15 21.42
CA ALA A 127 0.76 3.78 20.22
C ALA A 127 -0.70 3.39 20.54
N ALA A 128 -0.98 2.80 21.71
CA ALA A 128 -2.35 2.52 22.13
C ALA A 128 -3.12 3.80 22.53
N MET A 129 -2.44 4.75 23.16
CA MET A 129 -3.03 6.03 23.58
C MET A 129 -3.26 6.99 22.41
N ASN A 130 -2.38 6.95 21.40
CA ASN A 130 -2.46 7.77 20.20
C ASN A 130 -2.10 6.91 18.98
N PRO A 131 -3.04 6.08 18.49
CA PRO A 131 -2.78 5.26 17.32
C PRO A 131 -2.50 6.17 16.12
N PRO A 132 -1.48 5.86 15.30
CA PRO A 132 -1.15 6.69 14.13
C PRO A 132 -2.38 6.73 13.21
N PRO A 133 -3.02 7.90 13.04
CA PRO A 133 -4.21 7.99 12.23
C PRO A 133 -3.85 7.82 10.76
N ALA A 134 -4.81 7.31 9.98
CA ALA A 134 -4.76 7.48 8.54
C ALA A 134 -5.12 8.94 8.23
N GLU A 135 -4.17 9.69 7.71
CA GLU A 135 -4.33 11.09 7.33
C GLU A 135 -4.77 11.17 5.87
N VAL A 136 -5.71 12.06 5.58
CA VAL A 136 -6.12 12.34 4.20
C VAL A 136 -5.03 13.17 3.53
N LEU A 137 -4.41 12.64 2.48
CA LEU A 137 -3.48 13.39 1.64
C LEU A 137 -4.21 14.22 0.59
N SER A 138 -5.23 13.62 -0.05
CA SER A 138 -5.99 14.27 -1.12
C SER A 138 -7.34 13.59 -1.31
N THR A 139 -8.33 14.36 -1.75
CA THR A 139 -9.66 13.87 -2.12
C THR A 139 -10.04 14.43 -3.47
N LEU A 140 -10.64 13.59 -4.31
CA LEU A 140 -11.18 13.94 -5.62
C LEU A 140 -12.65 13.52 -5.67
N THR A 141 -13.51 14.42 -6.12
CA THR A 141 -14.93 14.14 -6.37
C THR A 141 -15.26 14.45 -7.82
N PHE A 142 -15.95 13.54 -8.49
CA PHE A 142 -16.41 13.72 -9.87
C PHE A 142 -17.76 13.02 -10.11
N GLN A 143 -18.45 13.42 -11.18
CA GLN A 143 -19.72 12.82 -11.60
C GLN A 143 -19.49 11.83 -12.74
N VAL A 144 -20.29 10.77 -12.76
CA VAL A 144 -20.36 9.79 -13.85
C VAL A 144 -21.79 9.76 -14.38
N ASP A 145 -21.93 10.11 -15.66
CA ASP A 145 -23.20 10.13 -16.40
C ASP A 145 -23.52 8.78 -17.06
#